data_AF-A0A0B1SB95-F1
#
_entry.id   AF-A0A0B1SB95-F1
#
_cell.length_a   1.000
_cell.length_b   1.000
_cell.length_c   1.000
_cell.angle_alpha   90.00
_cell.angle_beta   90.00
_cell.angle_gamma   90.00
#
_symmetry.space_group_name_H-M   'P 1'
#
loop_
_entity.id
_entity.type
_entity.pdbx_description
1 polymer ?
#
loop_
_entity_poly.entity_id
_entity_poly.type
_entity_poly.pdbx_seq_one_letter_code
_entity_poly.pdbx_strand_id
1 'polypeptide(L)'
;FHNIATQKRRVGTIAPKRFITKLKKENELFDNYMQQDAHEFLNYLLNTVSETLIEEKNAERERMMRNGTLRKGTLGTDRGRDEASGSSSKNDTTWIHEIFQGTLTNETRCLCCETVSSKDEDFLDLSVDIDQNASITHCLRVFSETETLCGDQKYFCETCSSKQEAQKRMRIKRLPHMLALHLKRFKYMDQLSRYTKLSYRVLFPLELRLFNVVSSRVTALLFIDCFILFTPFCLCSVSTRQN
;
A
#
# COMPACT_ATOMS: atom_id res chain seq x y z
N PHE A 1 2.67 -1.28 -23.07
CA PHE A 1 4.06 -1.55 -22.63
C PHE A 1 4.92 -2.20 -23.70
N HIS A 2 4.45 -3.18 -24.48
CA HIS A 2 5.22 -3.77 -25.60
C HIS A 2 5.86 -2.73 -26.53
N ASN A 3 5.08 -1.74 -27.00
CA ASN A 3 5.58 -0.67 -27.87
C ASN A 3 6.67 0.23 -27.26
N ILE A 4 6.80 0.26 -25.92
CA ILE A 4 7.86 1.01 -25.23
C ILE A 4 9.16 0.19 -25.27
N ALA A 5 9.07 -1.10 -24.95
CA ALA A 5 10.23 -2.00 -24.90
C ALA A 5 10.79 -2.35 -26.30
N THR A 6 9.94 -2.35 -27.33
CA THR A 6 10.34 -2.71 -28.72
C THR A 6 10.70 -1.50 -29.59
N GLN A 7 10.79 -0.30 -28.99
CA GLN A 7 11.10 0.92 -29.71
C GLN A 7 12.55 0.88 -30.25
N LYS A 8 12.71 1.08 -31.56
CA LYS A 8 14.05 1.09 -32.21
C LYS A 8 14.93 2.25 -31.76
N ARG A 9 14.31 3.38 -31.38
CA ARG A 9 15.02 4.57 -30.89
C ARG A 9 15.19 4.47 -29.38
N ARG A 10 16.41 4.75 -28.90
CA ARG A 10 16.74 4.76 -27.45
C ARG A 10 15.98 5.83 -26.66
N VAL A 11 15.52 6.90 -27.31
CA VAL A 11 14.79 8.03 -26.68
C VAL A 11 13.60 8.42 -27.56
N GLY A 12 12.46 8.74 -26.94
CA GLY A 12 11.26 9.25 -27.61
C GLY A 12 10.08 9.39 -26.66
N THR A 13 8.92 9.79 -27.21
CA THR A 13 7.67 9.97 -26.47
C THR A 13 6.62 8.98 -26.99
N ILE A 14 5.84 8.38 -26.08
CA ILE A 14 4.72 7.50 -26.41
C ILE A 14 3.49 8.00 -25.67
N ALA A 15 2.41 8.28 -26.41
CA ALA A 15 1.13 8.66 -25.83
C ALA A 15 0.35 7.40 -25.43
N PRO A 16 0.03 7.18 -24.13
CA PRO A 16 -0.62 5.97 -23.65
C PRO A 16 -2.15 5.94 -23.91
N LYS A 17 -2.62 6.41 -25.07
CA LYS A 17 -4.06 6.64 -25.35
C LYS A 17 -4.95 5.44 -25.01
N ARG A 18 -4.56 4.22 -25.42
CA ARG A 18 -5.32 2.99 -25.15
C ARG A 18 -5.47 2.70 -23.66
N PHE A 19 -4.42 2.95 -22.88
CA PHE A 19 -4.44 2.77 -21.44
C PHE A 19 -5.37 3.78 -20.77
N ILE A 20 -5.25 5.07 -21.15
CA ILE A 20 -6.12 6.13 -20.62
C ILE A 20 -7.60 5.86 -20.93
N THR A 21 -7.93 5.46 -22.17
CA THR A 21 -9.31 5.15 -22.53
C THR A 21 -9.88 3.98 -21.73
N LYS A 22 -9.06 2.95 -21.45
CA LYS A 22 -9.48 1.81 -20.63
C LYS A 22 -9.69 2.23 -19.17
N LEU A 23 -8.75 2.98 -18.60
CA LEU A 23 -8.84 3.51 -17.24
C LEU A 23 -10.11 4.35 -17.02
N LYS A 24 -10.40 5.28 -17.93
CA LYS A 24 -11.61 6.12 -17.86
C LYS A 24 -12.90 5.31 -17.93
N LYS A 25 -12.89 4.21 -18.70
CA LYS A 25 -14.04 3.32 -18.81
C LYS A 25 -14.26 2.48 -17.55
N GLU A 26 -13.20 2.12 -16.84
CA GLU A 26 -13.26 1.23 -15.68
C GLU A 26 -13.42 1.97 -14.35
N ASN A 27 -13.09 3.26 -14.30
CA ASN A 27 -13.21 4.06 -13.10
C ASN A 27 -13.63 5.49 -13.44
N GLU A 28 -14.88 5.82 -13.07
CA GLU A 28 -15.51 7.13 -13.30
C GLU A 28 -14.75 8.28 -12.63
N LEU A 29 -14.02 8.01 -11.53
CA LEU A 29 -13.20 9.02 -10.84
C LEU A 29 -12.12 9.59 -11.75
N PHE A 30 -11.59 8.77 -12.67
CA PHE A 30 -10.59 9.19 -13.66
C PHE A 30 -11.22 9.68 -14.97
N ASP A 31 -12.54 9.59 -15.15
CA ASP A 31 -13.26 10.04 -16.35
C ASP A 31 -13.55 11.55 -16.36
N ASN A 32 -12.51 12.33 -16.13
CA ASN A 32 -12.57 13.77 -16.27
C ASN A 32 -11.23 14.28 -16.82
N TYR A 33 -11.10 15.61 -16.88
CA TYR A 33 -9.86 16.29 -17.29
C TYR A 33 -9.20 17.02 -16.11
N MET A 34 -9.64 16.73 -14.88
CA MET A 34 -9.09 17.32 -13.66
C MET A 34 -7.75 16.66 -13.31
N GLN A 35 -6.95 17.36 -12.50
CA GLN A 35 -5.78 16.76 -11.87
C GLN A 35 -6.23 15.68 -10.88
N GLN A 36 -5.55 14.53 -10.93
CA GLN A 36 -5.88 13.36 -10.12
C GLN A 36 -4.72 13.00 -9.20
N ASP A 37 -5.03 12.48 -8.02
CA ASP A 37 -4.03 12.03 -7.06
C ASP A 37 -3.29 10.80 -7.60
N ALA A 38 -1.97 10.86 -7.74
CA ALA A 38 -1.20 9.71 -8.22
C ALA A 38 -1.18 8.57 -7.20
N HIS A 39 -1.36 8.86 -5.91
CA HIS A 39 -1.47 7.83 -4.89
C HIS A 39 -2.72 6.98 -5.09
N GLU A 40 -3.85 7.65 -5.33
CA GLU A 40 -5.12 6.99 -5.64
C GLU A 40 -5.02 6.18 -6.94
N PHE A 41 -4.42 6.76 -7.98
CA PHE A 41 -4.18 6.04 -9.23
C PHE A 41 -3.29 4.81 -9.06
N LEU A 42 -2.19 4.91 -8.31
CA LEU A 42 -1.29 3.78 -8.09
C LEU A 42 -2.03 2.65 -7.36
N ASN A 43 -2.76 3.00 -6.29
CA ASN A 43 -3.52 2.03 -5.53
C ASN A 43 -4.58 1.34 -6.38
N TYR A 44 -5.32 2.11 -7.17
CA TYR A 44 -6.25 1.55 -8.15
C TYR A 44 -5.54 0.59 -9.12
N LEU A 45 -4.44 1.03 -9.74
CA LEU A 45 -3.70 0.23 -10.72
C LEU A 45 -3.16 -1.08 -10.14
N LEU A 46 -2.53 -1.04 -8.96
CA LEU A 46 -1.96 -2.23 -8.34
C LEU A 46 -3.05 -3.25 -7.96
N ASN A 47 -4.15 -2.78 -7.40
CA ASN A 47 -5.28 -3.64 -7.03
C ASN A 47 -5.94 -4.25 -8.26
N THR A 48 -6.26 -3.45 -9.29
CA THR A 48 -6.88 -3.96 -10.54
C THR A 48 -5.98 -4.97 -11.26
N VAL A 49 -4.67 -4.72 -11.30
CA VAL A 49 -3.72 -5.69 -11.89
C VAL A 49 -3.67 -6.97 -11.06
N SER A 50 -3.66 -6.88 -9.73
CA SER A 50 -3.67 -8.07 -8.88
C SER A 50 -4.95 -8.88 -9.04
N GLU A 51 -6.11 -8.23 -9.04
CA GLU A 51 -7.43 -8.85 -9.25
C GLU A 51 -7.49 -9.59 -10.59
N THR A 52 -7.07 -8.94 -11.68
CA THR A 52 -7.04 -9.55 -13.02
C THR A 52 -6.19 -10.82 -13.05
N LEU A 53 -5.03 -10.82 -12.40
CA LEU A 53 -4.13 -11.98 -12.34
C LEU A 53 -4.71 -13.12 -11.51
N ILE A 54 -5.43 -12.80 -10.43
CA ILE A 54 -6.12 -13.79 -9.60
C ILE A 54 -7.24 -14.44 -10.40
N GLU A 55 -8.03 -13.65 -11.12
CA GLU A 55 -9.10 -14.14 -12.01
C GLU A 55 -8.55 -15.07 -13.10
N GLU A 56 -7.46 -14.70 -13.77
CA GLU A 56 -6.80 -15.54 -14.78
C GLU A 56 -6.33 -16.87 -14.18
N LYS A 57 -5.68 -16.85 -13.02
CA LYS A 57 -5.20 -18.06 -12.34
C LYS A 57 -6.35 -18.97 -11.91
N ASN A 58 -7.45 -18.41 -11.43
CA ASN A 58 -8.63 -19.17 -11.05
C ASN A 58 -9.31 -19.80 -12.27
N ALA A 59 -9.45 -19.05 -13.37
CA ALA A 59 -9.98 -19.58 -14.62
C ALA A 59 -9.11 -20.73 -15.18
N GLU A 60 -7.78 -20.62 -15.09
CA GLU A 60 -6.87 -21.72 -15.47
C GLU A 60 -7.05 -22.96 -14.60
N ARG A 61 -7.14 -22.79 -13.27
CA ARG A 61 -7.40 -23.89 -12.34
C ARG A 61 -8.73 -24.58 -12.63
N GLU A 62 -9.79 -23.81 -12.89
CA GLU A 62 -11.09 -24.35 -13.27
C GLU A 62 -11.04 -25.13 -14.59
N ARG A 63 -10.31 -24.62 -15.60
CA ARG A 63 -10.10 -25.33 -16.87
C ARG A 63 -9.32 -26.63 -16.67
N MET A 64 -8.27 -26.63 -15.86
CA MET A 64 -7.49 -27.84 -15.53
C MET A 64 -8.33 -28.87 -14.78
N MET A 65 -9.22 -28.44 -13.87
CA MET A 65 -10.12 -29.32 -13.14
C MET A 65 -11.17 -29.95 -14.06
N ARG A 66 -11.66 -29.19 -15.05
CA ARG A 66 -12.63 -29.67 -16.05
C ARG A 66 -12.01 -30.62 -17.09
N ASN A 67 -10.74 -30.44 -17.41
CA ASN A 67 -9.99 -31.28 -18.37
C ASN A 67 -9.37 -32.55 -17.74
N GLY A 68 -9.73 -32.89 -16.49
CA GLY A 68 -9.41 -34.19 -15.87
C GLY A 68 -7.93 -34.44 -15.57
N THR A 69 -7.06 -33.42 -15.66
CA THR A 69 -5.60 -33.57 -15.49
C THR A 69 -5.15 -33.48 -14.03
N LEU A 70 -6.01 -33.00 -13.12
CA LEU A 70 -5.86 -33.19 -11.68
C LEU A 70 -6.78 -34.33 -11.20
N ARG A 71 -6.20 -35.48 -10.85
CA ARG A 71 -6.90 -36.46 -10.01
C ARG A 71 -7.14 -35.82 -8.66
N LYS A 72 -8.37 -35.90 -8.15
CA LYS A 72 -8.74 -35.59 -6.76
C LYS A 72 -7.90 -36.46 -5.83
N GLY A 73 -6.73 -35.96 -5.44
CA GLY A 73 -5.89 -36.58 -4.42
C GLY A 73 -6.67 -36.60 -3.13
N THR A 74 -6.99 -37.82 -2.69
CA THR A 74 -7.39 -38.27 -1.35
C THR A 74 -7.66 -37.14 -0.35
N LEU A 75 -8.95 -36.86 -0.10
CA LEU A 75 -9.38 -36.32 1.19
C LEU A 75 -9.04 -37.37 2.25
N GLY A 76 -7.83 -37.26 2.80
CA GLY A 76 -7.49 -37.91 4.06
C GLY A 76 -8.35 -37.28 5.15
N THR A 77 -9.26 -38.08 5.68
CA THR A 77 -9.82 -37.88 7.02
C THR A 77 -8.66 -37.83 8.00
N ASP A 78 -8.25 -36.63 8.42
CA ASP A 78 -7.61 -36.48 9.71
C ASP A 78 -8.52 -35.61 10.60
N ARG A 79 -9.05 -36.27 11.63
CA ARG A 79 -9.84 -35.64 12.68
C ARG A 79 -8.85 -35.00 13.65
N GLY A 80 -8.35 -33.82 13.29
CA GLY A 80 -7.59 -32.93 14.17
C GLY A 80 -8.44 -31.69 14.50
N ARG A 81 -8.92 -31.64 15.74
CA ARG A 81 -9.75 -30.59 16.33
C ARG A 81 -8.90 -29.35 16.56
N ASP A 82 -9.18 -28.25 15.86
CA ASP A 82 -8.86 -26.89 16.29
C ASP A 82 -9.85 -25.92 15.61
N GLU A 83 -10.90 -25.57 16.35
CA GLU A 83 -11.80 -24.46 16.03
C GLU A 83 -11.24 -23.16 16.64
N ALA A 84 -11.54 -22.05 15.95
CA ALA A 84 -11.28 -20.65 16.31
C ALA A 84 -9.92 -20.06 15.89
N SER A 85 -9.74 -19.85 14.58
CA SER A 85 -9.24 -18.55 14.11
C SER A 85 -9.71 -18.27 12.68
N GLY A 86 -10.19 -17.06 12.44
CA GLY A 86 -10.93 -16.65 11.26
C GLY A 86 -10.23 -16.95 9.93
N SER A 87 -11.04 -17.45 9.01
CA SER A 87 -10.82 -17.59 7.57
C SER A 87 -9.83 -16.57 6.98
N SER A 88 -8.56 -16.96 6.85
CA SER A 88 -7.73 -16.51 5.75
C SER A 88 -7.63 -17.67 4.77
N SER A 89 -8.51 -17.67 3.77
CA SER A 89 -8.26 -18.34 2.51
C SER A 89 -6.79 -18.10 2.13
N LYS A 90 -6.06 -19.14 1.72
CA LYS A 90 -4.72 -18.97 1.14
C LYS A 90 -4.85 -18.01 -0.03
N ASN A 91 -4.65 -16.72 0.22
CA ASN A 91 -4.84 -15.68 -0.77
C ASN A 91 -3.89 -16.00 -1.91
N ASP A 92 -4.46 -16.02 -3.10
CA ASP A 92 -3.72 -16.30 -4.30
C ASP A 92 -2.75 -15.15 -4.56
N THR A 93 -1.54 -15.26 -4.00
CA THR A 93 -0.50 -14.24 -4.15
C THR A 93 -0.13 -14.11 -5.62
N THR A 94 -0.06 -12.87 -6.09
CA THR A 94 0.40 -12.48 -7.42
C THR A 94 1.81 -11.91 -7.32
N TRP A 95 2.49 -11.73 -8.45
CA TRP A 95 3.80 -11.07 -8.44
C TRP A 95 3.72 -9.62 -7.91
N ILE A 96 2.55 -8.96 -7.98
CA ILE A 96 2.33 -7.65 -7.34
C ILE A 96 2.52 -7.76 -5.84
N HIS A 97 1.92 -8.79 -5.23
CA HIS A 97 2.06 -9.06 -3.82
C HIS A 97 3.51 -9.44 -3.46
N GLU A 98 4.21 -10.18 -4.32
CA GLU A 98 5.62 -10.51 -4.10
C GLU A 98 6.54 -9.27 -4.12
N ILE A 99 6.24 -8.28 -4.97
CA ILE A 99 7.09 -7.09 -5.13
C ILE A 99 6.73 -6.01 -4.10
N PHE A 100 5.45 -5.67 -3.96
CA PHE A 100 4.98 -4.50 -3.24
C PHE A 100 4.35 -4.80 -1.88
N GLN A 101 3.97 -6.05 -1.59
CA GLN A 101 3.29 -6.33 -0.32
C GLN A 101 4.27 -6.38 0.84
N GLY A 102 4.05 -5.52 1.83
CA GLY A 102 4.60 -5.66 3.17
C GLY A 102 3.51 -6.04 4.17
N THR A 103 3.90 -6.25 5.43
CA THR A 103 2.97 -6.46 6.54
C THR A 103 3.32 -5.52 7.68
N LEU A 104 2.30 -4.84 8.21
CA LEU A 104 2.34 -4.02 9.42
C LEU A 104 1.68 -4.79 10.57
N THR A 105 2.12 -4.54 11.79
CA THR A 105 1.45 -4.96 13.01
C THR A 105 0.94 -3.72 13.73
N ASN A 106 -0.37 -3.63 13.87
CA ASN A 106 -1.07 -2.62 14.66
C ASN A 106 -1.26 -3.17 16.07
N GLU A 107 -0.58 -2.57 17.04
CA GLU A 107 -0.68 -2.96 18.45
C GLU A 107 -1.43 -1.88 19.22
N THR A 108 -2.41 -2.29 20.04
CA THR A 108 -3.17 -1.41 20.92
C THR A 108 -3.14 -1.96 22.34
N ARG A 109 -2.62 -1.19 23.29
CA ARG A 109 -2.60 -1.50 24.72
C ARG A 109 -3.61 -0.66 25.45
N CYS A 110 -4.60 -1.28 26.08
CA CYS A 110 -5.54 -0.59 26.97
C CYS A 110 -4.80 -0.08 28.21
N LEU A 111 -5.01 1.18 28.60
CA LEU A 111 -4.38 1.76 29.80
C LEU A 111 -5.15 1.46 31.10
N CYS A 112 -6.36 0.92 31.00
CA CYS A 112 -7.16 0.53 32.18
C CYS A 112 -6.86 -0.90 32.65
N CYS A 113 -6.85 -1.87 31.74
CA CYS A 113 -6.63 -3.29 32.07
C CYS A 113 -5.31 -3.87 31.56
N GLU A 114 -4.48 -3.04 30.91
CA GLU A 114 -3.20 -3.42 30.32
C GLU A 114 -3.23 -4.50 29.21
N THR A 115 -4.42 -4.95 28.81
CA THR A 115 -4.59 -5.90 27.71
C THR A 115 -4.04 -5.32 26.41
N VAL A 116 -3.18 -6.11 25.74
CA VAL A 116 -2.58 -5.78 24.45
C VAL A 116 -3.28 -6.57 23.36
N SER A 117 -3.86 -5.89 22.39
CA SER A 117 -4.32 -6.47 21.13
C SER A 117 -3.30 -6.18 20.03
N SER A 118 -3.09 -7.14 19.14
CA SER A 118 -2.20 -7.00 17.99
C SER A 118 -2.88 -7.56 16.76
N LYS A 119 -2.89 -6.79 15.68
CA LYS A 119 -3.48 -7.17 14.40
C LYS A 119 -2.48 -6.93 13.29
N ASP A 120 -2.25 -7.96 12.48
CA ASP A 120 -1.41 -7.84 11.30
C ASP A 120 -2.25 -7.40 10.09
N GLU A 121 -1.73 -6.44 9.33
CA GLU A 121 -2.36 -5.88 8.14
C GLU A 121 -1.34 -5.81 7.01
N ASP A 122 -1.71 -6.33 5.83
CA ASP A 122 -0.89 -6.23 4.63
C ASP A 122 -1.07 -4.86 3.96
N PHE A 123 0.00 -4.36 3.34
CA PHE A 123 -0.01 -3.08 2.62
C PHE A 123 0.76 -3.18 1.31
N LEU A 124 0.36 -2.39 0.30
CA LEU A 124 1.09 -2.25 -0.98
C LEU A 124 1.88 -0.94 -1.05
N ASP A 125 1.48 0.05 -0.27
CA ASP A 125 2.17 1.32 -0.08
C ASP A 125 2.14 1.75 1.39
N LEU A 126 3.07 2.62 1.76
CA LEU A 126 3.14 3.22 3.08
C LEU A 126 2.95 4.73 2.98
N SER A 127 1.84 5.22 3.52
CA SER A 127 1.52 6.65 3.56
C SER A 127 2.01 7.29 4.86
N VAL A 128 2.99 8.19 4.76
CA VAL A 128 3.61 8.85 5.92
C VAL A 128 3.26 10.32 5.99
N ASP A 129 2.98 10.79 7.20
CA ASP A 129 2.79 12.19 7.50
C ASP A 129 4.14 12.93 7.42
N ILE A 130 4.09 14.18 6.95
CA ILE A 130 5.30 15.00 6.72
C ILE A 130 5.31 16.24 7.60
N ASP A 131 6.49 16.50 8.15
CA ASP A 131 6.77 17.65 9.00
C ASP A 131 7.78 18.60 8.36
N GLN A 132 7.78 19.85 8.84
CA GLN A 132 8.71 20.86 8.37
C GLN A 132 10.16 20.46 8.69
N ASN A 133 11.03 20.52 7.67
CA ASN A 133 12.45 20.22 7.78
C ASN A 133 12.76 18.79 8.27
N ALA A 134 11.84 17.85 8.07
CA ALA A 134 12.02 16.45 8.45
C ALA A 134 12.76 15.63 7.37
N SER A 135 13.37 14.54 7.79
CA SER A 135 13.85 13.48 6.89
C SER A 135 12.84 12.35 6.80
N ILE A 136 12.88 11.56 5.73
CA ILE A 136 12.07 10.34 5.59
C ILE A 136 12.29 9.38 6.77
N THR A 137 13.53 9.25 7.24
CA THR A 137 13.85 8.46 8.42
C THR A 137 13.14 8.97 9.68
N HIS A 138 13.00 10.29 9.83
CA HIS A 138 12.24 10.88 10.92
C HIS A 138 10.74 10.62 10.76
N CYS A 139 10.16 10.87 9.58
CA CYS A 139 8.74 10.61 9.30
C CYS A 139 8.35 9.14 9.59
N LEU A 140 9.21 8.18 9.20
CA LEU A 140 8.99 6.76 9.48
C LEU A 140 9.15 6.39 10.95
N ARG A 141 9.99 7.13 11.69
CA ARG A 141 10.08 6.98 13.15
C ARG A 141 8.79 7.44 13.82
N VAL A 142 8.28 8.61 13.44
CA VAL A 142 7.00 9.16 13.92
C VAL A 142 5.85 8.22 13.55
N PHE A 143 5.84 7.67 12.35
CA PHE A 143 4.86 6.66 11.93
C PHE A 143 4.82 5.43 12.87
N SER A 144 5.97 5.02 13.40
CA SER A 144 6.08 3.90 14.35
C SER A 144 6.10 4.30 15.82
N GLU A 145 5.89 5.58 16.13
CA GLU A 145 5.80 6.07 17.49
C GLU A 145 4.48 5.65 18.14
N THR A 146 4.49 5.54 19.47
CA THR A 146 3.28 5.21 20.22
C THR A 146 2.42 6.46 20.35
N GLU A 147 1.21 6.41 19.79
CA GLU A 147 0.18 7.44 19.99
C GLU A 147 -0.73 7.06 21.17
N THR A 148 -1.17 8.06 21.94
CA THR A 148 -2.14 7.86 23.04
C THR A 148 -3.53 8.28 22.56
N LEU A 149 -4.47 7.34 22.57
CA LEU A 149 -5.87 7.53 22.25
C LEU A 149 -6.62 8.02 23.50
N CYS A 150 -6.92 9.31 23.56
CA CYS A 150 -7.61 9.96 24.68
C CYS A 150 -8.81 10.83 24.22
N GLY A 151 -9.61 11.32 25.18
CA GLY A 151 -10.75 12.19 24.90
C GLY A 151 -11.82 11.52 24.03
N ASP A 152 -12.15 12.14 22.90
CA ASP A 152 -13.15 11.62 21.95
C ASP A 152 -12.66 10.42 21.13
N GLN A 153 -11.34 10.17 21.11
CA GLN A 153 -10.70 9.11 20.31
C GLN A 153 -10.48 7.81 21.11
N LYS A 154 -11.16 7.63 22.25
CA LYS A 154 -11.01 6.44 23.10
C LYS A 154 -11.32 5.13 22.35
N TYR A 155 -10.50 4.11 22.60
CA TYR A 155 -10.62 2.77 22.04
C TYR A 155 -11.64 1.93 22.84
N PHE A 156 -12.46 1.12 22.15
CA PHE A 156 -13.35 0.18 22.83
C PHE A 156 -12.57 -1.09 23.22
N CYS A 157 -12.38 -1.30 24.52
CA CYS A 157 -11.70 -2.48 25.02
C CYS A 157 -12.72 -3.60 25.28
N GLU A 158 -12.53 -4.76 24.65
CA GLU A 158 -13.38 -5.95 24.83
C GLU A 158 -13.28 -6.54 26.24
N THR A 159 -12.10 -6.45 26.88
CA THR A 159 -11.90 -6.93 28.26
C THR A 159 -12.59 -6.03 29.29
N CYS A 160 -12.58 -4.71 29.08
CA CYS A 160 -13.28 -3.75 29.95
C CYS A 160 -14.74 -3.53 29.54
N SER A 161 -15.17 -4.05 28.39
CA SER A 161 -16.48 -3.81 27.76
C SER A 161 -16.89 -2.32 27.72
N SER A 162 -15.92 -1.42 27.51
CA SER A 162 -16.12 0.04 27.58
C SER A 162 -15.05 0.82 26.82
N LYS A 163 -15.30 2.10 26.53
CA LYS A 163 -14.33 3.01 25.90
C LYS A 163 -13.26 3.43 26.91
N GLN A 164 -12.02 3.06 26.62
CA GLN A 164 -10.86 3.29 27.47
C GLN A 164 -9.78 4.07 26.73
N GLU A 165 -8.91 4.70 27.50
CA GLU A 165 -7.68 5.26 26.97
C GLU A 165 -6.73 4.11 26.61
N ALA A 166 -6.03 4.26 25.49
CA ALA A 166 -5.17 3.21 24.97
C ALA A 166 -3.93 3.79 24.31
N GLN A 167 -2.84 3.04 24.33
CA GLN A 167 -1.65 3.32 23.55
C GLN A 167 -1.69 2.49 22.27
N LYS A 168 -1.60 3.15 21.12
CA LYS A 168 -1.58 2.49 19.82
C LYS A 168 -0.23 2.72 19.15
N ARG A 169 0.30 1.70 18.48
CA ARG A 169 1.55 1.81 17.71
C ARG A 169 1.48 0.94 16.46
N MET A 170 2.10 1.41 15.38
CA MET A 170 2.22 0.67 14.12
C MET A 170 3.68 0.24 13.91
N ARG A 171 3.91 -1.02 13.57
CA ARG A 171 5.26 -1.55 13.35
C ARG A 171 5.33 -2.30 12.03
N ILE A 172 6.42 -2.14 11.30
CA ILE A 172 6.65 -2.95 10.09
C ILE A 172 7.11 -4.33 10.54
N LYS A 173 6.29 -5.35 10.26
CA LYS A 173 6.61 -6.76 10.52
C LYS A 173 7.44 -7.36 9.39
N ARG A 174 7.06 -7.08 8.14
CA ARG A 174 7.71 -7.59 6.92
C ARG A 174 7.80 -6.49 5.88
N LEU A 175 8.99 -6.30 5.30
CA LEU A 175 9.21 -5.34 4.22
C LEU A 175 8.88 -5.95 2.86
N PRO A 176 8.32 -5.15 1.92
CA PRO A 176 8.23 -5.54 0.52
C PRO A 176 9.61 -5.50 -0.15
N HIS A 177 9.75 -6.17 -1.29
CA HIS A 177 10.95 -6.05 -2.13
C HIS A 177 11.12 -4.61 -2.66
N MET A 178 10.01 -3.95 -2.99
CA MET A 178 9.98 -2.56 -3.40
C MET A 178 8.97 -1.79 -2.55
N LEU A 179 9.47 -0.84 -1.76
CA LEU A 179 8.61 -0.05 -0.88
C LEU A 179 8.10 1.18 -1.63
N ALA A 180 6.80 1.21 -1.87
CA ALA A 180 6.10 2.41 -2.31
C ALA A 180 5.84 3.31 -1.09
N LEU A 181 6.44 4.50 -1.08
CA LEU A 181 6.29 5.48 -0.01
C LEU A 181 5.51 6.68 -0.53
N HIS A 182 4.33 6.88 0.04
CA HIS A 182 3.49 8.03 -0.23
C HIS A 182 3.70 9.09 0.84
N LEU A 183 4.07 10.31 0.43
CA LEU A 183 4.17 11.44 1.33
C LEU A 183 2.84 12.17 1.34
N LYS A 184 2.17 12.21 2.50
CA LYS A 184 0.87 12.89 2.68
C LYS A 184 1.01 14.41 2.61
N ARG A 185 1.30 14.93 1.42
CA ARG A 185 1.50 16.36 1.17
C ARG A 185 0.18 17.12 1.11
N PHE A 186 -0.95 16.46 0.94
CA PHE A 186 -2.25 17.11 0.92
C PHE A 186 -2.94 16.91 2.26
N LYS A 187 -3.13 18.00 2.99
CA LYS A 187 -3.81 17.99 4.28
C LYS A 187 -5.02 18.92 4.22
N TYR A 188 -6.15 18.45 4.73
CA TYR A 188 -7.33 19.29 4.90
C TYR A 188 -7.08 20.27 6.05
N MET A 189 -7.26 21.57 5.80
CA MET A 189 -7.10 22.63 6.80
C MET A 189 -8.48 23.13 7.19
N ASP A 190 -8.95 22.78 8.39
CA ASP A 190 -10.29 23.14 8.88
C ASP A 190 -10.50 24.67 8.87
N GLN A 191 -9.46 25.43 9.24
CA GLN A 191 -9.47 26.90 9.26
C GLN A 191 -9.76 27.53 7.89
N LEU A 192 -9.38 26.85 6.81
CA LEU A 192 -9.54 27.33 5.42
C LEU A 192 -10.60 26.55 4.64
N SER A 193 -11.19 25.54 5.27
CA SER A 193 -12.12 24.55 4.72
C SER A 193 -11.69 23.99 3.36
N ARG A 194 -10.38 23.77 3.16
CA ARG A 194 -9.82 23.30 1.89
C ARG A 194 -8.58 22.43 2.08
N TYR A 195 -8.28 21.60 1.09
CA TYR A 195 -7.01 20.90 0.99
C TYR A 195 -5.88 21.86 0.64
N THR A 196 -4.78 21.77 1.37
CA THR A 196 -3.56 22.56 1.13
C THR A 196 -2.39 21.63 0.89
N LYS A 197 -1.53 22.00 -0.07
CA LYS A 197 -0.29 21.29 -0.35
C LYS A 197 0.83 21.75 0.60
N LEU A 198 1.33 20.83 1.39
CA LEU A 198 2.50 20.97 2.25
C LEU A 198 3.76 20.96 1.39
N SER A 199 4.30 22.15 1.12
CA SER A 199 5.52 22.35 0.32
C SER A 199 6.80 22.19 1.14
N TYR A 200 6.78 21.33 2.16
CA TYR A 200 7.90 21.10 3.05
C TYR A 200 9.03 20.35 2.33
N ARG A 201 10.26 20.78 2.61
CA ARG A 201 11.46 20.07 2.18
C ARG A 201 11.59 18.81 3.02
N VAL A 202 11.46 17.65 2.38
CA VAL A 202 11.64 16.34 3.01
C VAL A 202 12.90 15.71 2.44
N LEU A 203 13.88 15.43 3.30
CA LEU A 203 15.15 14.82 2.89
C LEU A 203 15.00 13.30 2.80
N PHE A 204 15.38 12.71 1.67
CA PHE A 204 15.41 11.26 1.49
C PHE A 204 16.83 10.78 1.17
N PRO A 205 17.36 9.77 1.89
CA PRO A 205 18.65 9.18 1.58
C PRO A 205 18.55 8.26 0.36
N LEU A 206 19.68 8.05 -0.33
CA LEU A 206 19.78 7.06 -1.41
C LEU A 206 19.56 5.63 -0.89
N GLU A 207 20.04 5.36 0.32
CA GLU A 207 19.81 4.10 1.04
C GLU A 207 18.99 4.38 2.30
N LEU A 208 17.79 3.80 2.37
CA LEU A 208 16.94 3.94 3.55
C LEU A 208 17.11 2.73 4.47
N ARG A 209 17.57 3.00 5.69
CA ARG A 209 17.59 2.01 6.78
C ARG A 209 16.35 2.17 7.63
N LEU A 210 15.53 1.13 7.68
CA LEU A 210 14.34 1.08 8.51
C LEU A 210 14.71 0.48 9.87
N PHE A 211 14.51 1.26 10.92
CA PHE A 211 14.65 0.79 12.29
C PHE A 211 13.43 -0.08 12.62
N ASN A 212 13.63 -1.26 13.22
CA ASN A 212 12.62 -2.26 13.60
C ASN A 212 12.37 -3.44 12.65
N VAL A 213 13.15 -3.62 11.59
CA VAL A 213 13.10 -4.85 10.78
C VAL A 213 14.41 -5.61 10.94
N VAL A 214 14.33 -6.86 11.39
CA VAL A 214 15.47 -7.77 11.49
C VAL A 214 16.01 -8.01 10.08
N SER A 215 17.07 -7.29 9.72
CA SER A 215 17.88 -7.49 8.52
C SER A 215 17.11 -7.50 7.19
N SER A 216 16.81 -6.33 6.63
CA SER A 216 16.60 -6.19 5.17
C SER A 216 16.80 -4.73 4.76
N ARG A 217 17.73 -4.48 3.84
CA ARG A 217 17.90 -3.17 3.19
C ARG A 217 16.79 -3.05 2.14
N VAL A 218 16.09 -1.92 2.10
CA VAL A 218 15.20 -1.62 0.97
C VAL A 218 16.07 -1.06 -0.15
N THR A 219 16.21 -1.80 -1.23
CA THR A 219 17.03 -1.41 -2.40
C THR A 219 16.31 -0.53 -3.39
N ALA A 220 14.98 -0.42 -3.30
CA ALA A 220 14.17 0.41 -4.19
C ALA A 220 13.02 1.11 -3.45
N LEU A 221 13.02 2.44 -3.52
CA LEU A 221 11.95 3.31 -3.03
C LEU A 221 11.22 3.93 -4.21
N LEU A 222 9.90 3.79 -4.24
CA LEU A 222 9.05 4.55 -5.15
C LEU A 222 8.43 5.70 -4.38
N PHE A 223 8.88 6.93 -4.66
CA PHE A 223 8.26 8.13 -4.12
C PHE A 223 7.04 8.51 -4.96
N ILE A 224 5.89 8.59 -4.31
CA ILE A 224 4.63 9.02 -4.93
C ILE A 224 4.41 10.47 -4.51
N ASP A 225 4.93 11.40 -5.30
CA ASP A 225 4.93 12.84 -4.99
C ASP A 225 4.19 13.70 -6.05
N CYS A 226 3.67 13.10 -7.12
CA CYS A 226 3.08 13.82 -8.25
C CYS A 226 1.55 13.72 -8.32
N PHE A 227 0.92 14.73 -8.92
CA PHE A 227 -0.41 14.59 -9.53
C PHE A 227 -0.27 13.93 -10.91
N ILE A 228 -1.26 13.15 -11.32
CA ILE A 228 -1.39 12.73 -12.73
C ILE A 228 -2.19 13.79 -13.46
N LEU A 229 -1.53 14.44 -14.43
CA LEU A 229 -2.19 15.27 -15.43
C LEU A 229 -2.58 14.40 -16.62
N PHE A 230 -3.88 14.27 -16.90
CA PHE A 230 -4.39 13.71 -18.16
C PHE A 230 -4.39 14.77 -19.29
N THR A 231 -3.34 15.58 -19.37
CA THR A 231 -3.04 16.54 -20.46
C THR A 231 -1.62 16.28 -20.98
N PRO A 232 -1.26 16.68 -22.22
CA PRO A 232 -0.03 16.21 -22.89
C PRO A 232 1.30 16.64 -22.23
N PHE A 233 1.27 17.41 -21.16
CA PHE A 233 2.43 17.80 -20.37
C PHE A 233 2.37 17.18 -18.98
N CYS A 234 2.69 15.90 -18.91
CA CYS A 234 2.93 15.25 -17.63
C CYS A 234 4.38 15.55 -17.22
N LEU A 235 4.59 16.53 -16.35
CA LEU A 235 5.82 16.66 -15.57
C LEU A 235 5.74 15.67 -14.41
N CYS A 236 5.89 14.39 -14.73
CA CYS A 236 6.27 13.42 -13.72
C CYS A 236 7.72 13.76 -13.36
N SER A 237 7.92 14.47 -12.25
CA SER A 237 9.22 14.45 -11.60
C SER A 237 9.35 13.09 -10.94
N VAL A 238 9.59 12.05 -11.75
CA VAL A 238 10.42 10.96 -11.24
C VAL A 238 11.72 11.65 -10.92
N SER A 239 12.00 11.90 -9.64
CA SER A 239 13.32 12.32 -9.21
C SER A 239 14.27 11.13 -9.36
N THR A 240 14.51 10.73 -10.60
CA THR A 240 15.68 9.96 -11.01
C THR A 240 16.52 10.92 -11.82
N ARG A 241 17.58 11.46 -11.19
CA ARG A 241 18.83 12.04 -11.73
C ARG A 241 19.39 13.06 -10.72
N GLN A 242 20.69 13.36 -10.65
CA GLN A 242 21.84 13.11 -11.53
C GLN A 242 23.10 13.25 -10.65
N ASN A 243 24.04 12.30 -10.79
CA ASN A 243 25.41 12.26 -10.23
C ASN A 243 25.60 12.41 -8.71
#